data_AF-A0A7S2W8R0-F1
#
_entry.id   AF-A0A7S2W8R0-F1
#
_cell.length_a   1.000
_cell.length_b   1.000
_cell.length_c   1.000
_cell.angle_alpha   90.00
_cell.angle_beta   90.00
_cell.angle_gamma   90.00
#
_symmetry.space_group_name_H-M   'P 1'
#
loop_
_entity.id
_entity.type
_entity.pdbx_description
1 polymer ?
#
loop_
_entity_poly.entity_id
_entity_poly.type
_entity_poly.pdbx_seq_one_letter_code
_entity_poly.pdbx_strand_id
1 'polypeptide(L)'
;GKEVPGIQARMRLFLQFLGRLPGSSPHQGPLHLYHTITFGRPPTQVKVIVLDTRSYRDKHAIPSVGAWFRGVPILGKLTPLAAAASRYLATDILGWTQSHQGDILGEEQWAWLDKELESSPAAFHIVVSSIQVFTSTPFLESWGHFPAARDRLVSVLERHAPRGLLLVSGDVHFGEVASHPAPPHCEPPLMGNGSLVPVSWIPEVTSSGMTHSCTTSANTRLWCPIMLDAYESHRL
;
A
#
# COMPACT_ATOMS: atom_id res chain seq x y z
N GLY A 1 14.00 3.47 -2.28
CA GLY A 1 13.31 4.34 -3.21
C GLY A 1 14.19 4.56 -4.42
N LYS A 2 13.93 5.66 -5.12
CA LYS A 2 14.68 6.14 -6.31
C LYS A 2 16.18 6.27 -6.06
N GLU A 3 16.58 6.49 -4.81
CA GLU A 3 17.96 6.68 -4.37
C GLU A 3 18.81 5.40 -4.38
N VAL A 4 18.19 4.22 -4.45
CA VAL A 4 18.92 2.94 -4.39
C VAL A 4 19.63 2.69 -5.72
N PRO A 5 20.96 2.55 -5.75
CA PRO A 5 21.70 2.30 -6.98
C PRO A 5 21.31 0.98 -7.66
N GLY A 6 21.37 0.98 -9.00
CA GLY A 6 21.19 -0.22 -9.82
C GLY A 6 19.75 -0.71 -9.90
N ILE A 7 18.76 0.17 -9.80
CA ILE A 7 17.34 -0.20 -9.75
C ILE A 7 16.91 -1.11 -10.91
N GLN A 8 17.34 -0.79 -12.15
CA GLN A 8 17.01 -1.59 -13.34
C GLN A 8 17.61 -3.00 -13.29
N ALA A 9 18.82 -3.16 -12.73
CA ALA A 9 19.43 -4.47 -12.56
C ALA A 9 18.69 -5.31 -11.50
N ARG A 10 18.24 -4.66 -10.42
CA ARG A 10 17.44 -5.30 -9.35
C ARG A 10 16.07 -5.73 -9.85
N MET A 11 15.38 -4.87 -10.61
CA MET A 11 14.11 -5.20 -11.26
C MET A 11 14.27 -6.39 -12.21
N ARG A 12 15.35 -6.41 -13.01
CA ARG A 12 15.67 -7.55 -13.89
C ARG A 12 15.80 -8.85 -13.10
N LEU A 13 16.58 -8.86 -12.02
CA LEU A 13 16.75 -10.05 -11.18
C LEU A 13 15.43 -10.48 -10.52
N PHE A 14 14.61 -9.53 -10.08
CA PHE A 14 13.30 -9.81 -9.50
C PHE A 14 12.35 -10.44 -10.53
N LEU A 15 12.27 -9.87 -11.74
CA LEU A 15 11.49 -10.45 -12.83
C LEU A 15 12.03 -11.81 -13.27
N GLN A 16 13.35 -12.02 -13.22
CA GLN A 16 13.98 -13.30 -13.51
C GLN A 16 13.54 -14.36 -12.50
N PHE A 17 13.60 -14.02 -11.21
CA PHE A 17 13.16 -14.89 -10.13
C PHE A 17 11.68 -15.28 -10.28
N LEU A 18 10.82 -14.34 -10.68
CA LEU A 18 9.40 -14.61 -10.95
C LEU A 18 9.14 -15.35 -12.28
N GLY A 19 10.16 -15.62 -13.09
CA GLY A 19 9.98 -16.21 -14.43
C GLY A 19 9.22 -15.28 -15.39
N ARG A 20 9.23 -13.97 -15.12
CA ARG A 20 8.51 -12.93 -15.88
C ARG A 20 9.44 -11.98 -16.64
N LEU A 21 10.70 -12.36 -16.84
CA LEU A 21 11.55 -11.61 -17.74
C LEU A 21 10.95 -11.66 -19.14
N PRO A 22 10.63 -10.51 -19.74
CA PRO A 22 10.10 -10.52 -21.08
C PRO A 22 11.24 -10.96 -22.04
N GLY A 23 10.86 -11.75 -23.06
CA GLY A 23 11.75 -12.66 -23.77
C GLY A 23 13.00 -12.04 -24.41
N SER A 24 13.90 -12.88 -24.91
CA SER A 24 15.29 -12.62 -25.37
C SER A 24 15.51 -11.54 -26.44
N SER A 25 14.50 -10.76 -26.83
CA SER A 25 14.72 -9.50 -27.52
C SER A 25 15.36 -8.50 -26.55
N PRO A 26 16.32 -7.67 -26.96
CA PRO A 26 16.75 -6.55 -26.14
C PRO A 26 15.52 -5.68 -25.89
N HIS A 27 14.91 -5.77 -24.70
CA HIS A 27 13.96 -4.78 -24.25
C HIS A 27 14.64 -3.43 -24.33
N GLN A 28 14.21 -2.60 -25.29
CA GLN A 28 14.78 -1.28 -25.52
C GLN A 28 14.21 -0.22 -24.56
N GLY A 29 13.22 -0.59 -23.73
CA GLY A 29 12.61 0.28 -22.73
C GLY A 29 13.00 -0.06 -21.29
N PRO A 30 12.78 0.87 -20.35
CA PRO A 30 12.94 0.61 -18.92
C PRO A 30 12.07 -0.57 -18.45
N LEU A 31 12.57 -1.33 -17.47
CA LEU A 31 11.78 -2.34 -16.78
C LEU A 31 10.93 -1.68 -15.71
N HIS A 32 9.72 -2.22 -15.53
CA HIS A 32 8.76 -1.82 -14.50
C HIS A 32 8.24 -3.06 -13.78
N LEU A 33 7.96 -2.95 -12.49
CA LEU A 33 7.37 -4.04 -11.70
C LEU A 33 5.86 -3.90 -11.54
N TYR A 34 5.33 -2.68 -11.66
CA TYR A 34 3.89 -2.45 -11.70
C TYR A 34 3.31 -3.03 -12.99
N HIS A 35 2.14 -3.64 -12.89
CA HIS A 35 1.46 -4.28 -14.00
C HIS A 35 0.00 -4.56 -13.65
N THR A 36 -0.79 -4.86 -14.68
CA THR A 36 -2.18 -5.30 -14.54
C THR A 36 -2.29 -6.76 -14.96
N ILE A 37 -3.14 -7.52 -14.25
CA ILE A 37 -3.59 -8.85 -14.65
C ILE A 37 -5.12 -8.82 -14.72
N THR A 38 -5.67 -9.31 -15.82
CA THR A 38 -7.12 -9.30 -16.04
C THR A 38 -7.62 -10.73 -16.22
N PHE A 39 -8.62 -11.11 -15.43
CA PHE A 39 -9.22 -12.45 -15.43
C PHE A 39 -10.65 -12.42 -15.97
N GLY A 40 -11.03 -13.45 -16.72
CA GLY A 40 -12.38 -13.60 -17.26
C GLY A 40 -12.65 -12.72 -18.49
N ARG A 41 -13.94 -12.61 -18.85
CA ARG A 41 -14.43 -11.83 -19.99
C ARG A 41 -15.55 -10.89 -19.53
N PRO A 42 -15.81 -9.77 -20.23
CA PRO A 42 -16.98 -8.96 -19.96
C PRO A 42 -18.27 -9.79 -19.98
N PRO A 43 -19.24 -9.54 -19.07
CA PRO A 43 -19.25 -8.47 -18.07
C PRO A 43 -18.66 -8.86 -16.70
N THR A 44 -18.13 -10.08 -16.50
CA THR A 44 -17.69 -10.60 -15.19
C THR A 44 -16.19 -10.51 -14.95
N GLN A 45 -15.51 -9.66 -15.72
CA GLN A 45 -14.06 -9.53 -15.68
C GLN A 45 -13.58 -8.94 -14.34
N VAL A 46 -12.47 -9.49 -13.82
CA VAL A 46 -11.78 -8.97 -12.62
C VAL A 46 -10.42 -8.42 -13.05
N LYS A 47 -10.13 -7.19 -12.65
CA LYS A 47 -8.88 -6.49 -12.97
C LYS A 47 -8.04 -6.32 -11.71
N VAL A 48 -6.84 -6.89 -11.72
CA VAL A 48 -5.88 -6.80 -10.61
C VAL A 48 -4.76 -5.85 -11.03
N ILE A 49 -4.63 -4.72 -10.35
CA ILE A 49 -3.66 -3.66 -10.62
C ILE A 49 -2.60 -3.73 -9.52
N VAL A 50 -1.38 -4.14 -9.87
CA VAL A 50 -0.28 -4.30 -8.92
C VAL A 50 0.62 -3.07 -8.97
N LEU A 51 0.70 -2.34 -7.87
CA LEU A 51 1.54 -1.15 -7.73
C LEU A 51 2.96 -1.52 -7.28
N ASP A 52 3.96 -0.86 -7.84
CA ASP A 52 5.32 -0.78 -7.29
C ASP A 52 5.42 0.44 -6.36
N THR A 53 5.47 0.22 -5.05
CA THR A 53 5.61 1.32 -4.06
C THR A 53 7.06 1.49 -3.57
N ARG A 54 8.02 0.80 -4.18
CA ARG A 54 9.41 0.74 -3.70
C ARG A 54 10.37 1.42 -4.65
N SER A 55 10.23 1.19 -5.95
CA SER A 55 11.25 1.60 -6.93
C SER A 55 11.26 3.10 -7.22
N TYR A 56 10.08 3.72 -7.24
CA TYR A 56 9.91 5.13 -7.61
C TYR A 56 9.61 6.02 -6.41
N ARG A 57 9.73 5.50 -5.20
CA ARG A 57 9.42 6.23 -3.99
C ARG A 57 10.53 7.21 -3.62
N ASP A 58 10.13 8.41 -3.22
CA ASP A 58 11.02 9.42 -2.66
C ASP A 58 11.49 9.05 -1.24
N LYS A 59 12.41 9.83 -0.69
CA LYS A 59 12.88 9.62 0.68
C LYS A 59 11.77 9.95 1.66
N HIS A 60 11.61 9.12 2.69
CA HIS A 60 10.79 9.47 3.84
C HIS A 60 11.23 10.79 4.47
N ALA A 61 10.27 11.49 5.08
CA ALA A 61 10.55 12.64 5.95
C ALA A 61 11.55 12.31 7.07
N ILE A 62 11.43 11.12 7.68
CA ILE A 62 12.37 10.61 8.68
C ILE A 62 13.19 9.47 8.08
N PRO A 63 14.52 9.62 7.95
CA PRO A 63 15.36 8.50 7.53
C PRO A 63 15.28 7.39 8.58
N SER A 64 15.30 6.13 8.12
CA SER A 64 15.29 4.98 9.04
C SER A 64 16.49 5.04 9.98
N VAL A 65 16.24 5.33 11.26
CA VAL A 65 17.26 5.31 12.33
C VAL A 65 17.91 3.93 12.47
N GLY A 66 17.23 2.88 12.01
CA GLY A 66 17.78 1.53 11.98
C GLY A 66 18.96 1.34 11.04
N ALA A 67 19.13 2.23 10.05
CA ALA A 67 20.33 2.22 9.22
C ALA A 67 21.58 2.66 10.00
N TRP A 68 21.44 3.51 11.03
CA TRP A 68 22.56 4.04 11.82
C TRP A 68 23.10 3.03 12.85
N PHE A 69 22.27 2.10 13.31
CA PHE A 69 22.66 1.06 14.28
C PHE A 69 22.98 -0.29 13.64
N ARG A 70 23.03 -0.35 12.30
CA ARG A 70 23.29 -1.58 11.53
C ARG A 70 24.74 -2.02 11.78
N GLY A 71 24.93 -3.13 12.51
CA GLY A 71 26.26 -3.69 12.84
C GLY A 71 26.62 -3.69 14.33
N VAL A 72 25.78 -3.14 15.21
CA VAL A 72 26.00 -3.18 16.67
C VAL A 72 25.29 -4.41 17.26
N PRO A 73 25.97 -5.34 17.97
CA PRO A 73 25.40 -6.66 18.31
C PRO A 73 24.14 -6.61 19.20
N ILE A 74 24.14 -5.75 20.22
CA ILE A 74 23.04 -5.65 21.20
C ILE A 74 22.04 -4.57 20.78
N LEU A 75 22.51 -3.38 20.41
CA LEU A 75 21.62 -2.29 19.91
C LEU A 75 20.93 -2.67 18.60
N GLY A 76 21.57 -3.47 17.75
CA GLY A 76 21.01 -3.93 16.48
C GLY A 76 19.70 -4.69 16.65
N LYS A 77 19.52 -5.42 17.77
CA LYS A 77 18.27 -6.14 18.08
C LYS A 77 17.12 -5.22 18.47
N LEU A 78 17.40 -4.00 18.95
CA LEU A 78 16.40 -2.98 19.29
C LEU A 78 16.05 -2.08 18.11
N THR A 79 16.73 -2.26 16.97
CA THR A 79 16.53 -1.46 15.76
C THR A 79 15.06 -1.36 15.31
N PRO A 80 14.27 -2.44 15.26
CA PRO A 80 12.87 -2.34 14.85
C PRO A 80 12.03 -1.48 15.82
N LEU A 81 12.29 -1.60 17.13
CA LEU A 81 11.62 -0.79 18.15
C LEU A 81 12.02 0.68 18.06
N ALA A 82 13.31 0.97 17.87
CA ALA A 82 13.79 2.33 17.67
C ALA A 82 13.20 2.95 16.39
N ALA A 83 13.12 2.18 15.29
CA ALA A 83 12.49 2.63 14.06
C ALA A 83 11.00 2.92 14.27
N ALA A 84 10.25 2.02 14.92
CA ALA A 84 8.84 2.23 15.23
C ALA A 84 8.61 3.45 16.13
N ALA A 85 9.40 3.61 17.20
CA ALA A 85 9.32 4.75 18.10
C ALA A 85 9.66 6.07 17.38
N SER A 86 10.65 6.07 16.49
CA SER A 86 11.03 7.26 15.73
C SER A 86 9.91 7.72 14.78
N ARG A 87 9.20 6.78 14.14
CA ARG A 87 8.05 7.11 13.29
C ARG A 87 6.90 7.63 14.12
N TYR A 88 6.54 6.94 15.21
CA TYR A 88 5.51 7.39 16.13
C TYR A 88 5.77 8.82 16.64
N LEU A 89 6.97 9.09 17.16
CA LEU A 89 7.33 10.43 17.64
C LEU A 89 7.19 11.48 16.53
N ALA A 90 7.70 11.18 15.34
CA ALA A 90 7.72 12.17 14.28
C ALA A 90 6.35 12.38 13.60
N THR A 91 5.48 11.37 13.57
CA THR A 91 4.13 11.47 13.01
C THR A 91 3.14 12.03 14.02
N ASP A 92 3.04 11.44 15.20
CA ASP A 92 1.94 11.74 16.15
C ASP A 92 2.29 12.82 17.16
N ILE A 93 3.54 12.85 17.63
CA ILE A 93 3.96 13.83 18.64
C ILE A 93 4.41 15.13 18.00
N LEU A 94 5.17 15.04 16.91
CA LEU A 94 5.81 16.21 16.27
C LEU A 94 5.12 16.66 14.98
N GLY A 95 4.27 15.83 14.37
CA GLY A 95 3.54 16.17 13.14
C GLY A 95 4.41 16.36 11.89
N TRP A 96 5.70 15.99 11.93
CA TRP A 96 6.66 16.24 10.85
C TRP A 96 6.31 15.55 9.52
N THR A 97 5.62 14.41 9.58
CA THR A 97 5.23 13.69 8.36
C THR A 97 4.04 14.31 7.66
N GLN A 98 3.24 15.14 8.33
CA GLN A 98 2.01 15.72 7.77
C GLN A 98 2.28 16.71 6.63
N SER A 99 3.40 17.43 6.68
CA SER A 99 3.81 18.37 5.63
C SER A 99 4.67 17.74 4.55
N HIS A 100 4.90 16.41 4.58
CA HIS A 100 5.79 15.74 3.65
C HIS A 100 5.16 15.62 2.25
N GLN A 101 5.87 16.11 1.23
CA GLN A 101 5.42 16.14 -0.16
C GLN A 101 6.07 15.05 -1.04
N GLY A 102 6.66 14.03 -0.43
CA GLY A 102 7.31 12.95 -1.17
C GLY A 102 6.30 12.09 -1.95
N ASP A 103 6.72 11.61 -3.11
CA ASP A 103 5.95 10.73 -3.97
C ASP A 103 6.29 9.24 -3.74
N ILE A 104 5.38 8.34 -4.11
CA ILE A 104 5.56 6.89 -4.02
C ILE A 104 5.72 6.22 -5.40
N LEU A 105 4.90 6.61 -6.39
CA LEU A 105 4.77 5.86 -7.64
C LEU A 105 5.61 6.43 -8.80
N GLY A 106 5.95 7.71 -8.78
CA GLY A 106 6.55 8.39 -9.93
C GLY A 106 5.52 8.70 -11.01
N GLU A 107 5.76 9.77 -11.77
CA GLU A 107 4.80 10.28 -12.76
C GLU A 107 4.39 9.27 -13.84
N GLU A 108 5.32 8.41 -14.27
CA GLU A 108 5.03 7.38 -15.27
C GLU A 108 4.02 6.35 -14.76
N GLN A 109 4.19 5.87 -13.53
CA GLN A 109 3.26 4.92 -12.92
C GLN A 109 1.93 5.59 -12.57
N TRP A 110 1.92 6.87 -12.19
CA TRP A 110 0.67 7.63 -12.00
C TRP A 110 -0.15 7.74 -13.28
N ALA A 111 0.50 8.11 -14.39
CA ALA A 111 -0.15 8.20 -15.69
C ALA A 111 -0.62 6.82 -16.18
N TRP A 112 0.14 5.76 -15.89
CA TRP A 112 -0.28 4.39 -16.16
C TRP A 112 -1.50 3.99 -15.34
N LEU A 113 -1.50 4.24 -14.02
CA LEU A 113 -2.62 3.90 -13.13
C LEU A 113 -3.91 4.60 -13.54
N ASP A 114 -3.83 5.88 -13.90
CA ASP A 114 -4.97 6.68 -14.38
C ASP A 114 -5.61 6.01 -15.61
N LYS A 115 -4.78 5.61 -16.59
CA LYS A 115 -5.22 4.88 -17.80
C LYS A 115 -5.78 3.49 -17.53
N GLU A 116 -5.25 2.77 -16.54
CA GLU A 116 -5.76 1.44 -16.18
C GLU A 116 -7.16 1.49 -15.58
N LEU A 117 -7.51 2.61 -14.95
CA LEU A 117 -8.82 2.81 -14.33
C LEU A 117 -9.81 3.49 -15.28
N GLU A 118 -9.32 4.34 -16.19
CA GLU A 118 -10.13 5.05 -17.18
C GLU A 118 -11.03 4.10 -17.98
N SER A 119 -12.35 4.28 -17.83
CA SER A 119 -13.39 3.53 -18.56
C SER A 119 -13.23 2.00 -18.51
N SER A 120 -12.68 1.47 -17.42
CA SER A 120 -12.41 0.03 -17.30
C SER A 120 -13.71 -0.81 -17.30
N PRO A 121 -13.85 -1.81 -18.20
CA PRO A 121 -15.06 -2.62 -18.31
C PRO A 121 -15.14 -3.76 -17.28
N ALA A 122 -14.15 -3.89 -16.39
CA ALA A 122 -14.16 -4.92 -15.35
C ALA A 122 -15.28 -4.68 -14.33
N ALA A 123 -15.90 -5.76 -13.84
CA ALA A 123 -16.91 -5.71 -12.80
C ALA A 123 -16.31 -5.57 -11.39
N PHE A 124 -15.03 -5.91 -11.23
CA PHE A 124 -14.32 -5.85 -9.96
C PHE A 124 -12.87 -5.43 -10.16
N HIS A 125 -12.35 -4.59 -9.25
CA HIS A 125 -11.00 -4.05 -9.31
C HIS A 125 -10.26 -4.29 -8.00
N ILE A 126 -9.10 -4.95 -8.08
CA ILE A 126 -8.22 -5.15 -6.95
C ILE A 126 -6.98 -4.29 -7.16
N VAL A 127 -6.74 -3.32 -6.29
CA VAL A 127 -5.51 -2.52 -6.29
C VAL A 127 -4.58 -3.07 -5.21
N VAL A 128 -3.43 -3.60 -5.62
CA VAL A 128 -2.45 -4.21 -4.72
C VAL A 128 -1.33 -3.22 -4.44
N SER A 129 -1.16 -2.86 -3.18
CA SER A 129 -0.06 -2.04 -2.66
C SER A 129 0.83 -2.93 -1.78
N SER A 130 2.16 -2.78 -1.82
CA SER A 130 3.02 -3.58 -0.93
C SER A 130 3.00 -3.09 0.52
N ILE A 131 2.51 -1.87 0.80
CA ILE A 131 2.39 -1.25 2.13
C ILE A 131 0.96 -0.75 2.36
N GLN A 132 0.55 -0.59 3.62
CA GLN A 132 -0.83 -0.19 3.97
C GLN A 132 -1.17 1.24 3.47
N VAL A 133 -2.39 1.43 2.94
CA VAL A 133 -2.84 2.69 2.33
C VAL A 133 -3.63 3.56 3.32
N PHE A 134 -4.55 2.95 4.05
CA PHE A 134 -5.52 3.66 4.89
C PHE A 134 -5.26 3.55 6.38
N THR A 135 -4.26 2.78 6.81
CA THR A 135 -3.89 2.71 8.24
C THR A 135 -3.52 4.09 8.78
N SER A 136 -4.03 4.41 9.98
CA SER A 136 -3.55 5.55 10.77
C SER A 136 -2.42 5.17 11.72
N THR A 137 -2.03 3.89 11.75
CA THR A 137 -0.98 3.38 12.63
C THR A 137 0.42 3.81 12.13
N PRO A 138 1.20 4.59 12.89
CA PRO A 138 2.45 5.20 12.41
C PRO A 138 3.69 4.32 12.63
N PHE A 139 3.58 3.17 13.29
CA PHE A 139 4.75 2.39 13.72
C PHE A 139 5.52 1.74 12.56
N LEU A 140 4.80 1.39 11.49
CA LEU A 140 5.33 0.67 10.32
C LEU A 140 5.15 1.50 9.07
N GLU A 141 5.89 1.18 8.01
CA GLU A 141 5.83 1.96 6.78
C GLU A 141 4.47 1.83 6.10
N SER A 142 3.91 2.98 5.70
CA SER A 142 2.58 3.08 5.10
C SER A 142 2.50 4.34 4.24
N TRP A 143 1.44 4.44 3.43
CA TRP A 143 1.13 5.65 2.66
C TRP A 143 0.85 6.85 3.58
N GLY A 144 0.48 6.64 4.85
CA GLY A 144 0.31 7.72 5.84
C GLY A 144 1.58 8.55 6.09
N HIS A 145 2.75 8.03 5.72
CA HIS A 145 4.03 8.76 5.78
C HIS A 145 4.29 9.65 4.55
N PHE A 146 3.45 9.54 3.51
CA PHE A 146 3.51 10.28 2.26
C PHE A 146 2.12 10.86 1.95
N PRO A 147 1.63 11.83 2.76
CA PRO A 147 0.25 12.28 2.69
C PRO A 147 -0.12 12.81 1.31
N ALA A 148 0.75 13.57 0.65
CA ALA A 148 0.50 14.06 -0.71
C ALA A 148 0.30 12.93 -1.75
N ALA A 149 1.10 11.86 -1.66
CA ALA A 149 0.96 10.70 -2.54
C ALA A 149 -0.32 9.90 -2.22
N ARG A 150 -0.66 9.76 -0.94
CA ARG A 150 -1.90 9.12 -0.48
C ARG A 150 -3.13 9.86 -1.00
N ASP A 151 -3.16 11.18 -0.86
CA ASP A 151 -4.26 12.02 -1.33
C ASP A 151 -4.38 11.95 -2.85
N ARG A 152 -3.26 11.89 -3.58
CA ARG A 152 -3.27 11.66 -5.04
C ARG A 152 -3.83 10.28 -5.40
N LEU A 153 -3.47 9.23 -4.67
CA LEU A 153 -4.03 7.89 -4.88
C LEU A 153 -5.55 7.89 -4.69
N VAL A 154 -6.01 8.43 -3.56
CA VAL A 154 -7.44 8.59 -3.26
C VAL A 154 -8.12 9.37 -4.38
N SER A 155 -7.59 10.52 -4.77
CA SER A 155 -8.15 11.35 -5.84
C SER A 155 -8.28 10.61 -7.18
N VAL A 156 -7.32 9.73 -7.53
CA VAL A 156 -7.39 8.90 -8.74
C VAL A 156 -8.49 7.83 -8.61
N LEU A 157 -8.56 7.15 -7.47
CA LEU A 157 -9.59 6.12 -7.22
C LEU A 157 -11.00 6.70 -7.20
N GLU A 158 -11.17 7.87 -6.59
CA GLU A 158 -12.43 8.60 -6.51
C GLU A 158 -12.88 9.12 -7.88
N ARG A 159 -11.95 9.71 -8.66
CA ARG A 159 -12.24 10.25 -9.99
C ARG A 159 -12.77 9.19 -10.94
N HIS A 160 -12.17 8.00 -10.93
CA HIS A 160 -12.55 6.91 -11.84
C HIS A 160 -13.65 6.00 -11.27
N ALA A 161 -13.86 6.03 -9.95
CA ALA A 161 -14.87 5.24 -9.24
C ALA A 161 -15.04 3.80 -9.78
N PRO A 162 -13.95 3.00 -9.85
CA PRO A 162 -13.99 1.69 -10.49
C PRO A 162 -14.93 0.74 -9.76
N ARG A 163 -15.72 -0.03 -10.51
CA ARG A 163 -16.69 -0.98 -9.94
C ARG A 163 -16.01 -2.05 -9.09
N GLY A 164 -16.59 -2.35 -7.94
CA GLY A 164 -16.10 -3.41 -7.05
C GLY A 164 -14.66 -3.20 -6.62
N LEU A 165 -14.32 -1.99 -6.16
CA LEU A 165 -12.96 -1.64 -5.74
C LEU A 165 -12.62 -2.27 -4.39
N LEU A 166 -11.46 -2.93 -4.33
CA LEU A 166 -10.84 -3.44 -3.11
C LEU A 166 -9.34 -3.14 -3.15
N LEU A 167 -8.78 -2.63 -2.05
CA LEU A 167 -7.34 -2.54 -1.86
C LEU A 167 -6.82 -3.77 -1.11
N VAL A 168 -5.65 -4.25 -1.50
CA VAL A 168 -4.92 -5.32 -0.80
C VAL A 168 -3.54 -4.81 -0.44
N SER A 169 -3.13 -5.00 0.82
CA SER A 169 -1.84 -4.52 1.32
C SER A 169 -1.06 -5.53 2.16
N GLY A 170 0.15 -5.14 2.58
CA GLY A 170 1.04 -5.99 3.37
C GLY A 170 2.13 -5.25 4.16
N ASP A 171 3.34 -5.84 4.22
CA ASP A 171 4.55 -5.39 4.95
C ASP A 171 4.51 -5.58 6.48
N VAL A 172 3.34 -5.40 7.10
CA VAL A 172 3.25 -5.10 8.54
C VAL A 172 3.19 -6.30 9.50
N HIS A 173 3.23 -7.52 8.97
CA HIS A 173 3.23 -8.79 9.74
C HIS A 173 2.00 -8.98 10.65
N PHE A 174 0.86 -8.36 10.32
CA PHE A 174 -0.45 -8.67 10.87
C PHE A 174 -1.52 -8.52 9.77
N GLY A 175 -2.71 -9.06 10.04
CA GLY A 175 -3.89 -8.86 9.20
C GLY A 175 -4.76 -7.73 9.76
N GLU A 176 -5.33 -6.92 8.88
CA GLU A 176 -6.21 -5.80 9.23
C GLU A 176 -7.23 -5.57 8.12
N VAL A 177 -8.42 -5.12 8.50
CA VAL A 177 -9.41 -4.59 7.57
C VAL A 177 -9.55 -3.11 7.88
N ALA A 178 -9.18 -2.28 6.92
CA ALA A 178 -9.24 -0.84 7.01
C ALA A 178 -10.20 -0.28 5.97
N SER A 179 -10.55 0.99 6.13
CA SER A 179 -11.41 1.68 5.18
C SER A 179 -11.10 3.16 5.09
N HIS A 180 -11.43 3.72 3.92
CA HIS A 180 -11.42 5.16 3.70
C HIS A 180 -12.81 5.63 3.30
N PRO A 181 -13.37 6.70 3.90
CA PRO A 181 -14.64 7.24 3.47
C PRO A 181 -14.63 7.51 1.96
N ALA A 182 -15.57 6.92 1.23
CA ALA A 182 -15.74 7.19 -0.19
C ALA A 182 -16.54 8.49 -0.37
N PRO A 183 -16.28 9.27 -1.42
CA PRO A 183 -17.02 10.49 -1.70
C PRO A 183 -18.49 10.15 -2.02
N PRO A 184 -19.43 11.09 -1.83
CA PRO A 184 -20.88 10.85 -1.94
C PRO A 184 -21.37 10.37 -3.32
N HIS A 185 -20.50 10.30 -4.33
CA HIS A 185 -20.80 9.91 -5.71
C HIS A 185 -20.35 8.49 -6.10
N CYS A 186 -19.76 7.72 -5.18
CA CYS A 186 -19.44 6.32 -5.46
C CYS A 186 -20.71 5.47 -5.50
N GLU A 187 -21.15 5.09 -6.71
CA GLU A 187 -22.29 4.20 -6.88
C GLU A 187 -22.00 2.82 -6.28
N PRO A 188 -22.94 2.28 -5.51
CA PRO A 188 -22.73 1.01 -4.88
C PRO A 188 -22.92 -0.23 -5.73
N PRO A 189 -22.18 -1.32 -5.41
CA PRO A 189 -22.49 -2.60 -5.99
C PRO A 189 -23.93 -2.98 -5.60
N LEU A 190 -24.72 -3.32 -6.62
CA LEU A 190 -26.07 -3.81 -6.45
C LEU A 190 -26.01 -5.18 -5.76
N MET A 191 -26.66 -5.33 -4.60
CA MET A 191 -26.95 -6.66 -4.07
C MET A 191 -28.02 -7.35 -4.93
N GLY A 192 -28.07 -8.68 -4.89
CA GLY A 192 -29.05 -9.51 -5.62
C GLY A 192 -30.52 -9.25 -5.28
N ASN A 193 -30.82 -8.33 -4.36
CA ASN A 193 -32.17 -7.85 -4.01
C ASN A 193 -32.51 -6.46 -4.57
N GLY A 194 -31.64 -5.86 -5.40
CA GLY A 194 -31.87 -4.54 -6.02
C GLY A 194 -31.74 -3.34 -5.06
N SER A 195 -31.26 -3.54 -3.83
CA SER A 195 -30.99 -2.45 -2.89
C SER A 195 -29.58 -1.87 -3.11
N LEU A 196 -29.49 -0.54 -3.23
CA LEU A 196 -28.24 0.21 -3.27
C LEU A 196 -27.59 0.19 -1.87
N VAL A 197 -26.36 -0.32 -1.74
CA VAL A 197 -25.60 -0.29 -0.47
C VAL A 197 -24.59 0.86 -0.54
N PRO A 198 -24.89 2.11 -0.17
CA PRO A 198 -24.01 3.26 -0.43
C PRO A 198 -22.54 2.90 -0.16
N VAL A 199 -21.68 2.94 -1.20
CA VAL A 199 -20.23 2.76 -0.99
C VAL A 199 -19.82 4.02 -0.27
N SER A 200 -19.90 3.95 1.03
CA SER A 200 -19.47 5.00 1.94
C SER A 200 -17.99 4.80 2.28
N TRP A 201 -17.37 3.73 1.79
CA TRP A 201 -16.04 3.29 2.20
C TRP A 201 -15.31 2.54 1.08
N ILE A 202 -14.06 2.90 0.79
CA ILE A 202 -13.11 2.09 -0.01
C ILE A 202 -12.45 1.09 0.94
N PRO A 203 -12.69 -0.23 0.82
CA PRO A 203 -12.12 -1.21 1.71
C PRO A 203 -10.67 -1.52 1.37
N GLU A 204 -9.87 -1.77 2.39
CA GLU A 204 -8.52 -2.31 2.31
C GLU A 204 -8.39 -3.55 3.19
N VAL A 205 -7.80 -4.62 2.65
CA VAL A 205 -7.45 -5.83 3.41
C VAL A 205 -5.94 -6.01 3.44
N THR A 206 -5.35 -5.93 4.62
CA THR A 206 -3.93 -6.19 4.87
C THR A 206 -3.72 -7.68 5.10
N SER A 207 -2.84 -8.30 4.30
CA SER A 207 -2.68 -9.76 4.19
C SER A 207 -1.41 -10.31 4.87
N SER A 208 -0.66 -9.49 5.62
CA SER A 208 0.68 -9.85 6.11
C SER A 208 0.74 -10.75 7.34
N GLY A 209 -0.38 -11.08 7.97
CA GLY A 209 -0.42 -11.97 9.11
C GLY A 209 -1.78 -12.60 9.28
N MET A 210 -2.02 -13.68 8.54
CA MET A 210 -3.28 -14.46 8.59
C MET A 210 -3.17 -15.72 9.45
N THR A 211 -2.01 -16.00 10.03
CA THR A 211 -1.71 -17.23 10.78
C THR A 211 -1.56 -17.01 12.28
N HIS A 212 -1.68 -15.77 12.75
CA HIS A 212 -1.55 -15.40 14.15
C HIS A 212 -2.52 -14.28 14.51
N SER A 213 -2.71 -14.08 15.81
CA SER A 213 -3.59 -13.06 16.36
C SER A 213 -2.91 -12.33 17.52
N CYS A 214 -3.60 -11.33 18.05
CA CYS A 214 -3.14 -10.56 19.19
C CYS A 214 -2.94 -11.38 20.48
N THR A 215 -3.38 -12.64 20.52
CA THR A 215 -3.25 -13.51 21.69
C THR A 215 -2.11 -14.53 21.58
N THR A 216 -1.46 -14.63 20.41
CA THR A 216 -0.49 -15.70 20.08
C THR A 216 0.81 -15.64 20.89
N SER A 217 1.29 -14.46 21.28
CA SER A 217 2.54 -14.31 22.05
C SER A 217 2.35 -13.35 23.23
N ALA A 218 3.21 -13.43 24.24
CA ALA A 218 3.18 -12.51 25.38
C ALA A 218 3.34 -11.04 24.93
N ASN A 219 4.21 -10.80 23.94
CA ASN A 219 4.43 -9.46 23.39
C ASN A 219 3.19 -8.94 22.65
N THR A 220 2.58 -9.75 21.77
CA THR A 220 1.38 -9.31 21.05
C THR A 220 0.19 -9.13 21.99
N ARG A 221 0.08 -9.94 23.06
CA ARG A 221 -0.97 -9.80 24.07
C ARG A 221 -0.88 -8.51 24.85
N LEU A 222 0.34 -8.01 25.09
CA LEU A 222 0.57 -6.74 25.78
C LEU A 222 0.31 -5.53 24.86
N TRP A 223 0.91 -5.54 23.66
CA TRP A 223 0.96 -4.34 22.82
C TRP A 223 -0.22 -4.19 21.86
N CYS A 224 -0.78 -5.30 21.36
CA CYS A 224 -1.83 -5.22 20.36
C CYS A 224 -3.08 -4.49 20.86
N PRO A 225 -3.65 -4.78 22.06
CA PRO A 225 -4.84 -4.06 22.53
C PRO A 225 -4.65 -2.55 22.58
N ILE A 226 -3.47 -2.11 23.04
CA ILE A 226 -3.12 -0.68 23.10
C ILE A 226 -3.11 -0.07 21.69
N MET A 227 -2.52 -0.75 20.70
CA MET A 227 -2.53 -0.25 19.32
C MET A 227 -3.91 -0.31 18.66
N LEU A 228 -4.74 -1.29 19.04
CA LEU A 228 -6.11 -1.40 18.53
C LEU A 228 -6.95 -0.23 19.01
N ASP A 229 -6.92 0.05 20.32
CA ASP A 229 -7.69 1.13 20.93
C ASP A 229 -7.18 2.51 20.50
N ALA A 230 -5.86 2.71 20.40
CA ALA A 230 -5.29 4.01 20.05
C ALA A 230 -5.52 4.41 18.57
N TYR A 231 -5.74 3.45 17.67
CA TYR A 231 -5.83 3.69 16.22
C TYR A 231 -7.08 3.08 15.58
N GLU A 232 -8.21 3.05 16.28
CA GLU A 232 -9.45 2.41 15.78
C GLU A 232 -10.06 3.11 14.55
N SER A 233 -9.76 4.38 14.31
CA SER A 233 -10.50 5.25 13.38
C SER A 233 -10.51 4.80 11.91
N HIS A 234 -9.51 4.02 11.48
CA HIS A 234 -9.41 3.52 10.11
C HIS A 234 -9.99 2.11 9.96
N ARG A 235 -10.38 1.45 11.06
CA ARG A 235 -10.85 0.06 11.07
C ARG A 235 -12.36 0.02 10.83
N LEU A 236 -12.79 -1.06 10.19
CA LEU A 236 -14.21 -1.40 10.00
C LEU A 236 -14.76 -2.19 11.18
#